data_AF-A0A5E6NRH6-F1
#
_entry.id   AF-A0A5E6NRH6-F1
#
_cell.length_a   1.000
_cell.length_b   1.000
_cell.length_c   1.000
_cell.angle_alpha   90.00
_cell.angle_beta   90.00
_cell.angle_gamma   90.00
#
_symmetry.space_group_name_H-M   'P 1'
#
loop_
_entity.id
_entity.type
_entity.pdbx_description
1 polymer ?
#
loop_
_entity_poly.entity_id
_entity_poly.type
_entity_poly.pdbx_seq_one_letter_code
_entity_poly.pdbx_strand_id
1 'polypeptide(L)'
;MSDSKIVHFYNQRAEDSENRIKELKNDFGAKQMPCADFNANALYFDICSLSYNLFALMRQLLPLEFANKRAKYIRYRLYAIAAKVH
;
A
#
# COMPACT_ATOMS: atom_id res chain seq x y z
N MET A 1 31.31 9.45 -7.42
CA MET A 1 30.31 8.46 -7.90
C MET A 1 30.06 8.75 -9.37
N SER A 2 29.95 7.74 -10.25
CA SER A 2 29.66 8.00 -11.67
C SER A 2 28.19 8.40 -11.87
N ASP A 3 27.90 9.22 -12.88
CA ASP A 3 26.57 9.76 -13.19
C ASP A 3 25.48 8.66 -13.29
N SER A 4 25.84 7.50 -13.87
CA SER A 4 24.94 6.34 -13.96
C SER A 4 24.51 5.80 -12.59
N LYS A 5 25.40 5.82 -11.58
CA LYS A 5 25.04 5.39 -10.21
C LYS A 5 24.08 6.36 -9.54
N ILE A 6 24.19 7.66 -9.83
CA ILE A 6 23.30 8.69 -9.29
C ILE A 6 21.88 8.51 -9.87
N VAL A 7 21.77 8.30 -11.18
CA VAL A 7 20.49 8.01 -11.84
C VAL A 7 19.87 6.72 -11.32
N HIS A 8 20.65 5.66 -11.17
CA HIS A 8 20.14 4.37 -10.68
C HIS A 8 19.68 4.44 -9.23
N PHE A 9 20.36 5.21 -8.37
CA PHE A 9 19.93 5.47 -7.00
C PHE A 9 18.60 6.25 -6.97
N TYR A 10 18.47 7.28 -7.82
CA TYR A 10 17.25 8.08 -7.90
C TYR A 10 16.03 7.25 -8.38
N ASN A 11 16.23 6.31 -9.31
CA ASN A 11 15.17 5.47 -9.83
C ASN A 11 14.58 4.50 -8.78
N GLN A 12 15.37 4.03 -7.81
CA GLN A 12 14.86 3.19 -6.71
C GLN A 12 13.78 3.92 -5.88
N ARG A 13 13.92 5.24 -5.71
CA ARG A 13 12.91 6.06 -5.03
C ARG A 13 11.59 6.06 -5.80
N ALA A 14 11.63 6.17 -7.12
CA ALA A 14 10.44 6.17 -7.96
C ALA A 14 9.73 4.81 -7.87
N GLU A 15 10.48 3.71 -7.98
CA GLU A 15 9.92 2.35 -7.88
C GLU A 15 9.27 2.08 -6.52
N ASP A 16 9.91 2.47 -5.42
CA ASP A 16 9.38 2.14 -4.10
C ASP A 16 8.35 3.15 -3.60
N SER A 17 8.65 4.45 -3.69
CA SER A 17 7.82 5.48 -3.07
C SER A 17 6.55 5.74 -3.86
N GLU A 18 6.62 5.78 -5.20
CA GLU A 18 5.40 6.00 -5.99
C GLU A 18 4.44 4.83 -5.88
N ASN A 19 4.94 3.59 -5.88
CA ASN A 19 4.08 2.42 -5.78
C ASN A 19 3.38 2.37 -4.42
N ARG A 20 4.08 2.72 -3.33
CA ARG A 20 3.47 2.86 -1.98
C ARG A 20 2.40 3.96 -1.95
N ILE A 21 2.66 5.12 -2.55
CA ILE A 21 1.68 6.21 -2.63
C ILE A 21 0.46 5.80 -3.49
N LYS A 22 0.68 5.10 -4.61
CA LYS A 22 -0.38 4.57 -5.47
C LYS A 22 -1.25 3.55 -4.73
N GLU A 23 -0.64 2.65 -3.94
CA GLU A 23 -1.36 1.70 -3.09
C GLU A 23 -2.19 2.43 -2.02
N LEU A 24 -1.59 3.36 -1.26
CA LEU A 24 -2.28 4.13 -0.22
C LEU A 24 -3.51 4.89 -0.79
N LYS A 25 -3.34 5.56 -1.93
CA LYS A 25 -4.43 6.31 -2.57
C LYS A 25 -5.55 5.40 -3.08
N ASN A 26 -5.20 4.35 -3.82
CA ASN A 26 -6.19 3.56 -4.57
C ASN A 26 -6.80 2.41 -3.77
N ASP A 27 -6.05 1.81 -2.84
CA ASP A 27 -6.46 0.60 -2.14
C ASP A 27 -6.92 0.90 -0.70
N PHE A 28 -6.51 2.02 -0.11
CA PHE A 28 -6.83 2.42 1.28
C PHE A 28 -7.65 3.72 1.38
N GLY A 29 -8.15 4.26 0.26
CA GLY A 29 -9.11 5.36 0.29
C GLY A 29 -8.52 6.76 0.48
N ALA A 30 -7.19 6.91 0.46
CA ALA A 30 -6.53 8.21 0.62
C ALA A 30 -6.55 9.10 -0.64
N LYS A 31 -7.27 8.70 -1.69
CA LYS A 31 -7.37 9.46 -2.95
C LYS A 31 -8.23 10.72 -2.82
N GLN A 32 -9.31 10.65 -2.05
CA GLN A 32 -10.27 11.75 -1.90
C GLN A 32 -10.62 11.91 -0.43
N MET A 33 -10.62 13.16 0.01
CA MET A 33 -10.99 13.52 1.38
C MET A 33 -12.52 13.59 1.52
N PRO A 34 -13.08 13.13 2.65
CA PRO A 34 -14.53 12.98 2.81
C PRO A 34 -15.28 14.30 3.03
N CYS A 35 -14.61 15.36 3.48
CA CYS A 35 -15.28 16.62 3.85
C CYS A 35 -14.41 17.86 3.58
N ALA A 36 -14.93 19.05 3.87
CA ALA A 36 -14.19 20.31 3.74
C ALA A 36 -13.39 20.69 4.99
N ASP A 37 -13.53 19.95 6.09
CA ASP A 37 -12.82 20.21 7.34
C ASP A 37 -11.41 19.61 7.32
N PHE A 38 -10.40 20.44 7.59
CA PHE A 38 -9.01 20.03 7.53
C PHE A 38 -8.67 18.97 8.59
N ASN A 39 -9.14 19.13 9.83
CA ASN A 39 -8.81 18.24 10.94
C ASN A 39 -9.47 16.87 10.76
N ALA A 40 -10.72 16.84 10.32
CA ALA A 40 -11.42 15.60 10.00
C ALA A 40 -10.73 14.85 8.85
N ASN A 41 -10.26 15.57 7.82
CA ASN A 41 -9.52 14.98 6.71
C ASN A 41 -8.13 14.51 7.12
N ALA A 42 -7.44 15.22 8.01
CA ALA A 42 -6.15 14.80 8.56
C ALA A 42 -6.30 13.47 9.30
N LEU A 43 -7.27 13.39 10.22
CA LEU A 43 -7.58 12.14 10.93
C LEU A 43 -7.96 11.00 9.98
N TYR A 44 -8.77 11.28 8.96
CA TYR A 44 -9.13 10.29 7.94
C TYR A 44 -7.88 9.77 7.19
N PHE A 45 -6.99 10.67 6.78
CA PHE A 45 -5.74 10.31 6.11
C PHE A 45 -4.80 9.50 7.02
N ASP A 46 -4.75 9.82 8.31
CA ASP A 46 -3.98 9.06 9.30
C ASP A 46 -4.52 7.64 9.45
N ILE A 47 -5.84 7.46 9.47
CA ILE A 47 -6.48 6.13 9.50
C ILE A 47 -6.15 5.34 8.22
N CYS A 48 -6.21 5.96 7.04
CA CYS A 48 -5.79 5.34 5.78
C CYS A 48 -4.33 4.88 5.85
N SER A 49 -3.45 5.73 6.37
CA SER A 49 -2.01 5.48 6.49
C SER A 49 -1.71 4.37 7.50
N LEU A 50 -2.39 4.36 8.64
CA LEU A 50 -2.30 3.31 9.65
C LEU A 50 -2.74 1.95 9.07
N SER A 51 -3.85 1.94 8.33
CA SER A 51 -4.37 0.74 7.67
C SER A 51 -3.37 0.19 6.64
N TYR A 52 -2.75 1.07 5.86
CA TYR A 52 -1.68 0.70 4.93
C TYR A 52 -0.47 0.08 5.65
N ASN A 53 -0.02 0.71 6.75
CA ASN A 53 1.12 0.23 7.52
C ASN A 53 0.84 -1.15 8.15
N LEU A 54 -0.37 -1.36 8.69
CA LEU A 54 -0.79 -2.66 9.21
C LEU A 54 -0.78 -3.73 8.10
N PHE A 55 -1.27 -3.40 6.91
CA PHE A 55 -1.19 -4.29 5.76
C PHE A 55 0.26 -4.59 5.35
N ALA A 56 1.13 -3.59 5.36
CA ALA A 56 2.56 -3.77 5.05
C ALA A 56 3.24 -4.70 6.06
N LEU A 57 2.92 -4.60 7.35
CA LEU A 57 3.37 -5.54 8.38
C LEU A 57 2.82 -6.95 8.13
N MET A 58 1.52 -7.07 7.84
CA MET A 58 0.90 -8.36 7.52
C MET A 58 1.59 -9.05 6.33
N ARG A 59 2.03 -8.30 5.31
CA ARG A 59 2.79 -8.86 4.17
C ARG A 59 4.10 -9.51 4.59
N GLN A 60 4.74 -9.07 5.68
CA GLN A 60 5.97 -9.68 6.19
C GLN A 60 5.72 -11.08 6.79
N LEU A 61 4.48 -11.36 7.19
CA LEU A 61 4.08 -12.66 7.74
C LEU A 61 3.57 -13.63 6.66
N LEU A 62 3.35 -13.14 5.44
CA LEU A 62 2.84 -13.96 4.33
C LEU A 62 4.00 -14.61 3.55
N PRO A 63 3.73 -15.73 2.86
CA PRO A 63 4.69 -16.32 1.94
C PRO A 63 5.19 -15.31 0.90
N LEU A 64 6.45 -15.47 0.46
CA LEU A 64 7.14 -14.57 -0.49
C LEU A 64 6.35 -14.27 -1.77
N GLU A 65 5.49 -15.19 -2.23
CA GLU A 65 4.62 -15.00 -3.38
C GLU A 65 3.62 -13.83 -3.23
N PHE A 66 3.32 -13.44 -1.98
CA PHE A 66 2.41 -12.35 -1.64
C PHE A 66 3.11 -11.05 -1.25
N ALA A 67 4.43 -11.05 -1.07
CA ALA A 67 5.19 -9.91 -0.55
C ALA A 67 4.98 -8.62 -1.37
N ASN A 68 4.83 -8.76 -2.69
CA ASN A 68 4.63 -7.65 -3.63
C ASN A 68 3.21 -7.58 -4.21
N LYS A 69 2.22 -8.22 -3.57
CA LYS A 69 0.83 -8.21 -4.05
C LYS A 69 0.04 -7.10 -3.38
N ARG A 70 -0.87 -6.49 -4.15
CA ARG A 70 -1.78 -5.45 -3.67
C ARG A 70 -2.84 -6.00 -2.72
N ALA A 71 -3.35 -5.15 -1.83
CA ALA A 71 -4.34 -5.52 -0.82
C ALA A 71 -5.59 -6.17 -1.43
N LYS A 72 -6.06 -5.67 -2.58
CA LYS A 72 -7.20 -6.24 -3.31
C LYS A 72 -6.97 -7.71 -3.72
N TYR A 73 -5.76 -8.06 -4.13
CA TYR A 73 -5.40 -9.42 -4.53
C TYR A 73 -5.39 -10.37 -3.33
N ILE A 74 -4.73 -9.95 -2.24
CA ILE A 74 -4.66 -10.74 -1.00
C ILE A 74 -6.05 -10.98 -0.42
N ARG A 75 -6.90 -9.94 -0.37
CA ARG A 75 -8.30 -10.05 0.05
C ARG A 75 -9.08 -11.07 -0.78
N TYR A 76 -8.95 -11.01 -2.11
CA TYR A 76 -9.62 -11.96 -3.00
C TYR A 76 -9.17 -13.41 -2.75
N ARG A 77 -7.86 -13.63 -2.60
CA ARG A 77 -7.30 -14.96 -2.32
C ARG A 77 -7.76 -15.50 -0.98
N LEU A 78 -7.84 -14.66 0.06
CA LEU A 78 -8.33 -15.05 1.37
C LEU A 78 -9.79 -15.52 1.31
N TYR A 79 -10.67 -14.76 0.63
CA TYR A 79 -12.06 -15.16 0.43
C TYR A 79 -12.20 -16.46 -0.38
N ALA A 80 -11.35 -16.65 -1.40
CA ALA A 80 -11.34 -17.86 -2.19
C ALA A 80 -10.90 -19.11 -1.39
N ILE A 81 -9.99 -18.95 -0.41
CA ILE A 81 -9.62 -20.05 0.51
C ILE A 81 -10.78 -20.38 1.43
N ALA A 82 -11.40 -19.36 2.06
CA ALA A 82 -12.54 -19.55 2.95
C ALA A 82 -13.70 -20.28 2.24
N ALA A 83 -13.98 -19.93 0.98
CA ALA A 83 -15.02 -20.57 0.17
C ALA A 83 -14.71 -22.01 -0.26
N LYS A 84 -13.44 -22.46 -0.23
CA LYS A 84 -13.06 -23.84 -0.56
C LYS A 84 -13.16 -24.82 0.61
N VAL A 85 -13.17 -24.27 1.83
CA VAL A 85 -13.25 -25.05 3.08
C VAL A 85 -14.71 -25.23 3.52
N HIS A 86 -15.65 -24.57 2.83
CA HIS A 86 -17.10 -24.72 2.99
C HIS A 86 -17.67 -25.64 1.91
#